data_AF-A0A951SW05-F1
#
_entry.id   AF-A0A951SW05-F1
#
_cell.length_a   1.000
_cell.length_b   1.000
_cell.length_c   1.000
_cell.angle_alpha   90.00
_cell.angle_beta   90.00
_cell.angle_gamma   90.00
#
_symmetry.space_group_name_H-M   'P 1'
#
loop_
_entity.id
_entity.type
_entity.pdbx_description
1 polymer ?
#
loop_
_entity_poly.entity_id
_entity_poly.type
_entity_poly.pdbx_seq_one_letter_code
_entity_poly.pdbx_strand_id
1 'polypeptide(L)' 'MRTLDKEKQKKNSNQICQCSGCGKKTTAIYQDDLCRECLAAKFQDIRNFIDETRSRIFSNGNINSVR' A
#
# COMPACT_ATOMS: atom_id res chain seq x y z
N MET A 1 19.03 12.25 -10.35
CA MET A 1 19.64 11.86 -9.06
C MET A 1 18.58 12.02 -7.98
N ARG A 2 17.91 10.94 -7.55
CA ARG A 2 16.99 10.95 -6.41
C ARG A 2 17.62 10.04 -5.35
N THR A 3 18.19 10.65 -4.33
CA THR A 3 18.71 9.97 -3.15
C THR A 3 17.58 9.17 -2.52
N LEU A 4 17.68 7.85 -2.62
CA LEU A 4 16.82 6.93 -1.89
C LEU A 4 17.01 7.22 -0.40
N ASP A 5 15.99 7.83 0.21
CA ASP A 5 15.85 7.96 1.65
C ASP A 5 16.08 6.59 2.29
N LYS A 6 17.26 6.45 2.91
CA LYS A 6 17.54 5.40 3.88
C LYS A 6 16.59 5.64 5.06
N GLU A 7 15.38 5.11 4.97
CA GLU A 7 14.50 4.98 6.12
C GLU A 7 15.23 4.14 7.15
N LYS A 8 15.74 4.83 8.17
CA LYS A 8 16.27 4.27 9.40
C LYS A 8 15.20 3.33 9.95
N GLN A 9 15.35 2.03 9.72
CA GLN A 9 14.75 1.02 10.59
C GLN A 9 15.37 1.27 11.97
N LYS A 10 14.69 2.08 12.78
CA LYS A 10 15.05 2.35 14.15
C LYS A 10 14.72 1.07 14.93
N LYS A 11 15.60 0.08 14.83
CA LYS A 11 15.58 -1.14 15.65
C LYS A 11 15.92 -0.74 17.09
N ASN A 12 14.95 -0.15 17.78
CA ASN A 12 15.01 0.00 19.22
C ASN A 12 14.24 -1.18 19.81
N SER A 13 14.98 -2.21 20.18
CA SER A 13 14.51 -3.58 20.42
C SER A 13 13.50 -3.76 21.56
N ASN A 14 13.01 -2.68 22.19
CA ASN A 14 12.01 -2.70 23.27
C ASN A 14 10.93 -1.62 23.14
N GLN A 15 10.82 -0.90 22.02
CA GLN A 15 9.79 0.15 21.88
C GLN A 15 8.49 -0.45 21.33
N ILE A 16 7.46 -0.51 22.17
CA ILE A 16 6.10 -0.82 21.74
C ILE A 16 5.58 0.42 21.00
N CYS A 17 5.40 0.31 19.70
CA CYS A 17 4.81 1.34 18.85
C CYS A 17 3.32 1.07 18.63
N GLN A 18 2.56 2.10 18.26
CA GLN A 18 1.14 1.97 17.96
C GLN A 18 0.90 2.24 16.47
N CYS A 19 0.18 1.35 15.80
CA CYS A 19 -0.20 1.52 14.40
C CYS A 19 -1.24 2.64 14.26
N SER A 20 -0.98 3.62 13.39
CA SER A 20 -1.92 4.72 13.11
C SER A 20 -3.19 4.25 12.38
N GLY A 21 -3.13 3.13 11.65
CA GLY A 21 -4.26 2.61 10.87
C GLY A 21 -5.26 1.79 11.69
N CYS A 22 -4.79 0.95 12.62
CA CYS A 22 -5.66 0.04 13.39
C CYS A 22 -5.53 0.17 14.90
N GLY A 23 -4.65 1.05 15.40
CA GLY A 23 -4.42 1.24 16.84
C GLY A 23 -3.72 0.08 17.55
N LYS A 24 -3.39 -1.02 16.84
CA LYS A 24 -2.68 -2.16 17.44
C LYS A 24 -1.28 -1.74 17.90
N LYS A 25 -0.89 -2.22 19.09
CA LYS A 25 0.47 -2.13 19.60
C LYS A 25 1.35 -3.18 18.91
N THR A 26 2.50 -2.77 18.37
CA THR A 26 3.43 -3.61 17.60
C THR A 26 4.87 -3.23 17.95
N THR A 27 5.78 -4.19 17.85
CA THR A 27 7.23 -3.96 18.02
C THR A 27 7.88 -3.39 16.75
N ALA A 28 7.14 -3.36 15.64
CA ALA A 28 7.59 -2.83 14.36
C ALA A 28 6.46 -2.03 13.69
N ILE A 29 6.78 -0.78 13.33
CA ILE A 29 6.01 0.09 12.45
C ILE A 29 6.82 0.33 11.17
N TYR A 30 6.10 0.45 10.06
CA TYR A 30 6.64 0.67 8.73
C TYR A 30 6.27 2.08 8.26
N GLN A 31 6.40 2.34 6.96
CA GLN A 31 5.99 3.59 6.32
C GLN A 31 4.55 3.99 6.74
N ASP A 32 4.32 5.29 6.91
CA ASP A 32 3.07 5.88 7.43
C ASP A 32 2.69 5.49 8.87
N ASP A 33 3.65 5.05 9.70
CA ASP A 33 3.40 4.56 11.07
C ASP A 33 2.40 3.38 11.11
N LEU A 34 2.41 2.56 10.06
CA LEU A 34 1.50 1.42 9.92
C LEU A 34 2.15 0.11 10.36
N CYS A 35 1.36 -0.79 10.93
CA CYS A 35 1.75 -2.18 11.04
C CYS A 35 1.75 -2.86 9.67
N ARG A 36 2.39 -4.03 9.59
CA ARG A 36 2.50 -4.81 8.34
C ARG A 36 1.14 -5.07 7.69
N GLU A 37 0.12 -5.38 8.48
CA GLU A 37 -1.25 -5.67 7.99
C GLU A 37 -1.89 -4.42 7.35
N CYS A 38 -1.84 -3.27 8.02
CA CYS A 38 -2.41 -2.03 7.50
C CYS A 38 -1.67 -1.53 6.26
N LEU A 39 -0.36 -1.67 6.23
CA LEU A 39 0.43 -1.33 5.06
C LEU A 39 0.10 -2.26 3.88
N ALA A 40 -0.05 -3.57 4.13
CA ALA A 40 -0.44 -4.52 3.09
C ALA A 40 -1.84 -4.24 2.53
N ALA A 41 -2.79 -3.85 3.39
CA ALA A 41 -4.14 -3.44 2.97
C ALA A 41 -4.09 -2.23 2.04
N LYS A 42 -3.33 -1.18 2.39
CA LYS A 42 -3.13 -0.02 1.50
C LYS A 42 -2.61 -0.44 0.11
N PHE A 43 -1.59 -1.29 0.05
CA PHE A 43 -1.07 -1.78 -1.24
C PHE A 43 -2.06 -2.66 -2.00
N GLN A 44 -2.97 -3.35 -1.30
CA GLN A 44 -4.03 -4.11 -1.94
C GLN A 44 -5.08 -3.17 -2.55
N ASP A 45 -5.48 -2.11 -1.85
CA ASP A 45 -6.43 -1.12 -2.37
C ASP A 45 -5.87 -0.42 -3.63
N ILE A 46 -4.58 -0.06 -3.62
CA ILE A 46 -3.91 0.51 -4.79
C ILE A 46 -3.95 -0.47 -5.98
N ARG A 47 -3.67 -1.76 -5.75
CA ARG A 47 -3.73 -2.79 -6.79
C ARG A 47 -5.15 -2.94 -7.34
N ASN A 48 -6.16 -3.01 -6.46
CA ASN A 48 -7.56 -3.11 -6.87
C ASN A 48 -7.98 -1.91 -7.73
N PHE A 49 -7.61 -0.69 -7.33
CA PHE A 49 -7.89 0.51 -8.10
C PHE A 49 -7.25 0.47 -9.49
N ILE A 50 -6.00 0.00 -9.59
CA ILE A 50 -5.31 -0.17 -10.88
C ILE A 50 -6.02 -1.23 -11.73
N ASP A 51 -6.38 -2.37 -11.15
CA ASP A 51 -7.05 -3.46 -11.86
C ASP A 51 -8.45 -3.06 -12.35
N GLU A 52 -9.21 -2.34 -11.53
CA GLU A 52 -10.50 -1.77 -11.93
C GLU A 52 -10.34 -0.75 -13.06
N THR A 53 -9.37 0.15 -12.95
CA THR A 53 -9.09 1.16 -13.98
C THR A 53 -8.68 0.49 -15.29
N ARG A 54 -7.80 -0.52 -15.22
CA ARG A 54 -7.40 -1.34 -16.35
C ARG A 54 -8.61 -2.03 -16.97
N SER A 55 -9.44 -2.70 -16.17
CA SER A 55 -10.65 -3.35 -16.67
C SER A 55 -11.54 -2.34 -17.39
N ARG A 56 -11.77 -1.14 -16.85
CA ARG A 56 -12.61 -0.12 -17.52
C ARG A 56 -12.05 0.30 -18.88
N ILE A 57 -10.74 0.50 -18.99
CA ILE A 57 -10.08 0.86 -20.25
C ILE A 57 -10.23 -0.26 -21.29
N PHE A 58 -9.96 -1.50 -20.90
CA PHE A 58 -9.96 -2.63 -21.83
C PHE A 58 -11.35 -3.24 -22.08
N SER A 59 -12.30 -3.09 -21.15
CA SER A 59 -13.71 -3.48 -21.34
C SER A 59 -14.44 -2.52 -22.28
N ASN A 60 -14.08 -1.23 -22.29
CA ASN A 60 -14.62 -0.26 -23.26
C ASN A 60 -14.03 -0.40 -24.67
N GLY A 61 -12.99 -1.23 -24.86
CA GLY A 61 -12.33 -1.46 -26.14
C GLY A 61 -13.06 -2.44 -27.08
N ASN A 62 -14.15 -3.08 -26.65
CA ASN A 62 -14.84 -4.12 -27.43
C ASN A 62 -16.18 -3.66 -28.04
N ILE A 63 -16.33 -2.38 -28.36
CA ILE A 63 -17.51 -1.81 -29.05
C ILE A 63 -17.10 -1.24 -30.41
N ASN A 64 -16.50 -2.06 -31.27
CA ASN A 64 -16.40 -1.80 -32.72
C ASN A 64 -16.29 -3.12 -33.50
N SER A 65 -17.18 -4.07 -33.21
CA SER A 65 -17.46 -5.22 -34.07
C SER A 65 -18.91 -5.18 -34.54
N VAL A 66 -19.28 -4.13 -35.29
CA VAL A 66 -20.44 -4.15 -36.18
C VAL A 66 -20.18 -3.17 -37.33
N ARG A 67 -19.48 -3.62 -38.37
CA ARG A 67 -19.99 -3.56 -39.75
C ARG A 67 -19.14 -4.39 -40.69
#